data_AF-A0A1E1W827-F1
#
_entry.id   AF-A0A1E1W827-F1
#
_cell.length_a   1.000
_cell.length_b   1.000
_cell.length_c   1.000
_cell.angle_alpha   90.00
_cell.angle_beta   90.00
_cell.angle_gamma   90.00
#
_symmetry.space_group_name_H-M   'P 1'
#
loop_
_entity.id
_entity.type
_entity.pdbx_description
1 polymer ?
#
loop_
_entity_poly.entity_id
_entity_poly.type
_entity_poly.pdbx_seq_one_letter_code
_entity_poly.pdbx_strand_id
1 'polypeptide(L)'
;FLNRFVHMFLMYENFVIMPDQDRESWLSSRESMVNFDKASFLSDQPQRHRPFLSRFLETQMFATLVDNRIMANWGDYDANLQVFEHRIKAVRRRLGEGGLATRG
;
A
#
# COMPACT_ATOMS: atom_id res chain seq x y z
N PHE A 1 6.29 16.82 -1.59
CA PHE A 1 5.07 16.02 -1.35
C PHE A 1 5.30 14.53 -1.62
N LEU A 2 5.57 14.13 -2.88
CA LEU A 2 5.68 12.71 -3.28
C LEU A 2 6.67 11.86 -2.47
N ASN A 3 7.88 12.32 -2.17
CA ASN A 3 8.83 11.52 -1.37
C ASN A 3 8.27 11.20 0.02
N ARG A 4 7.68 12.19 0.71
CA ARG A 4 7.08 12.00 2.03
C ARG A 4 5.87 11.05 1.98
N PHE A 5 5.09 11.13 0.90
CA PHE A 5 3.98 10.21 0.65
C PHE A 5 4.49 8.77 0.47
N VAL A 6 5.48 8.54 -0.40
CA VAL A 6 6.09 7.21 -0.59
C VAL A 6 6.66 6.66 0.71
N HIS A 7 7.29 7.49 1.55
CA HIS A 7 7.76 7.06 2.88
C HIS A 7 6.61 6.64 3.82
N MET A 8 5.47 7.33 3.81
CA MET A 8 4.31 6.95 4.65
C MET A 8 3.73 5.59 4.24
N PHE A 9 3.77 5.25 2.95
CA PHE A 9 3.23 4.01 2.40
C PHE A 9 4.29 2.91 2.22
N LEU A 10 5.51 3.08 2.76
CA LEU A 10 6.60 2.15 2.50
C LEU A 10 6.28 0.70 2.89
N MET A 11 5.41 0.47 3.88
CA MET A 11 5.06 -0.85 4.38
C MET A 11 3.58 -1.21 4.16
N TYR A 12 2.87 -0.46 3.31
CA TYR A 12 1.41 -0.62 3.17
C TYR A 12 0.99 -2.02 2.72
N GLU A 13 1.80 -2.68 1.89
CA GLU A 13 1.55 -4.04 1.39
C GLU A 13 1.34 -5.05 2.53
N ASN A 14 1.99 -4.85 3.68
CA ASN A 14 1.88 -5.74 4.84
C ASN A 14 0.50 -5.70 5.51
N PHE A 15 -0.30 -4.69 5.20
CA PHE A 15 -1.62 -4.47 5.76
C PHE A 15 -2.74 -4.76 4.75
N VAL A 16 -2.39 -5.16 3.52
CA VAL A 16 -3.36 -5.62 2.52
C VAL A 16 -3.81 -7.02 2.88
N ILE A 17 -5.12 -7.21 3.01
CA ILE A 17 -5.74 -8.50 3.31
C ILE A 17 -6.02 -9.19 1.99
N MET A 18 -5.31 -10.29 1.73
CA MET A 18 -5.49 -11.07 0.51
C MET A 18 -6.77 -11.92 0.62
N PRO A 19 -7.61 -11.94 -0.42
CA PRO A 19 -8.80 -12.78 -0.43
C PRO A 19 -8.43 -14.26 -0.61
N ASP A 20 -9.20 -15.13 0.04
CA ASP A 20 -9.08 -16.60 -0.08
C ASP A 20 -9.98 -17.17 -1.20
N GLN A 21 -10.81 -16.32 -1.80
CA GLN A 21 -11.73 -16.68 -2.87
C GLN A 21 -11.15 -16.38 -4.26
N ASP A 22 -11.79 -16.91 -5.30
CA ASP A 22 -11.40 -16.62 -6.69
C ASP A 22 -11.75 -15.17 -7.10
N ARG A 23 -11.23 -14.76 -8.26
CA ARG A 23 -11.38 -13.40 -8.79
C ARG A 23 -12.84 -12.97 -8.95
N GLU A 24 -13.69 -13.83 -9.49
CA GLU A 24 -15.09 -13.49 -9.80
C GLU A 24 -15.91 -13.38 -8.51
N SER A 25 -15.69 -14.29 -7.58
CA SER A 25 -16.26 -14.24 -6.23
C SER A 25 -15.85 -12.95 -5.49
N TRP A 26 -14.60 -12.52 -5.64
CA TRP A 26 -14.14 -11.25 -5.09
C TRP A 26 -14.78 -10.04 -5.75
N LEU A 27 -14.85 -9.99 -7.08
CA LEU A 27 -15.46 -8.87 -7.78
C LEU A 27 -16.93 -8.68 -7.42
N SER A 28 -17.67 -9.77 -7.19
CA SER A 28 -19.09 -9.72 -6.84
C SER A 28 -19.35 -9.27 -5.39
N SER A 29 -18.37 -9.39 -4.48
CA SER A 29 -18.50 -9.03 -3.06
C SER A 29 -17.61 -7.86 -2.62
N ARG A 30 -16.79 -7.31 -3.53
CA ARG A 30 -15.72 -6.34 -3.23
C ARG A 30 -16.11 -5.17 -2.33
N GLU A 31 -17.32 -4.63 -2.46
CA GLU A 31 -17.76 -3.45 -1.72
C GLU A 31 -17.96 -3.71 -0.22
N SER A 32 -18.23 -4.96 0.16
CA SER A 32 -18.39 -5.35 1.56
C SER A 32 -17.11 -5.91 2.18
N MET A 33 -16.06 -6.08 1.39
CA MET A 33 -14.81 -6.69 1.87
C MET A 33 -13.93 -5.70 2.61
N VAL A 34 -13.33 -6.18 3.70
CA VAL A 34 -12.26 -5.48 4.40
C VAL A 34 -10.92 -5.89 3.78
N ASN A 35 -10.48 -5.14 2.78
CA ASN A 35 -9.27 -5.44 2.02
C ASN A 35 -7.98 -4.85 2.64
N PHE A 36 -8.09 -4.06 3.71
CA PHE A 36 -6.95 -3.39 4.33
C PHE A 36 -7.12 -3.21 5.85
N ASP A 37 -6.10 -3.58 6.63
CA ASP A 37 -6.07 -3.36 8.08
C ASP A 37 -5.63 -1.92 8.41
N LYS A 38 -6.61 -1.01 8.39
CA LYS A 38 -6.42 0.41 8.71
C LYS A 38 -5.92 0.63 10.14
N ALA A 39 -6.38 -0.18 11.09
CA ALA A 39 -6.07 0.02 12.51
C ALA A 39 -4.59 -0.23 12.77
N SER A 40 -4.08 -1.38 12.32
CA SER A 40 -2.67 -1.74 12.43
C SER A 40 -1.78 -0.80 11.61
N PHE A 41 -2.23 -0.41 10.40
CA PHE A 41 -1.47 0.54 9.59
C PHE A 41 -1.33 1.91 10.27
N LEU A 42 -2.39 2.43 10.89
CA LEU A 42 -2.35 3.74 11.58
C LEU A 42 -1.57 3.68 12.90
N SER A 43 -1.59 2.55 13.63
CA SER A 43 -0.83 2.41 14.87
C SER A 43 0.67 2.52 14.63
N ASP A 44 1.16 1.94 13.55
CA ASP A 44 2.58 1.91 13.17
C ASP A 44 3.11 3.26 12.65
N GLN A 45 2.22 4.23 12.45
CA GLN A 45 2.56 5.53 11.90
C GLN A 45 2.82 6.56 13.00
N PRO A 46 3.80 7.47 12.80
CA PRO A 46 4.02 8.60 13.71
C PRO A 46 2.75 9.43 13.89
N GLN A 47 2.48 9.89 15.13
CA GLN A 47 1.25 10.64 15.46
C GLN A 47 0.98 11.81 14.51
N ARG A 48 2.03 12.53 14.08
CA ARG A 48 1.95 13.66 13.13
C ARG A 48 1.42 13.28 11.73
N HIS A 49 1.48 12.02 11.32
CA HIS A 49 0.99 11.54 10.02
C HIS A 49 -0.45 11.02 10.10
N ARG A 50 -0.90 10.58 11.28
CA ARG A 50 -2.20 9.92 11.48
C ARG A 50 -3.40 10.74 11.00
N PRO A 51 -3.53 12.06 11.24
CA PRO A 51 -4.69 12.83 10.79
C PRO A 51 -4.83 12.89 9.26
N PHE A 52 -3.70 12.91 8.54
CA PHE A 52 -3.70 12.85 7.09
C PHE A 52 -4.02 11.43 6.61
N LEU A 53 -3.34 10.43 7.18
CA LEU A 53 -3.51 9.04 6.77
C LEU A 53 -4.92 8.54 7.05
N SER A 54 -5.49 8.82 8.22
CA SER A 54 -6.86 8.39 8.54
C SER A 54 -7.88 8.92 7.52
N ARG A 55 -7.75 10.18 7.09
CA ARG A 55 -8.61 10.74 6.03
C ARG A 55 -8.31 10.15 4.66
N PHE A 56 -7.04 9.95 4.33
CA PHE A 56 -6.65 9.40 3.02
C PHE A 56 -7.11 7.95 2.83
N LEU A 57 -7.07 7.13 3.88
CA LEU A 57 -7.53 5.74 3.86
C LEU A 57 -9.05 5.59 3.63
N GLU A 58 -9.82 6.67 3.81
CA GLU A 58 -11.25 6.72 3.47
C GLU A 58 -11.53 7.19 2.03
N THR A 59 -10.49 7.53 1.26
CA THR A 59 -10.68 8.01 -0.11
C THR A 59 -10.87 6.88 -1.11
N GLN A 60 -11.67 7.14 -2.15
CA GLN A 60 -11.79 6.23 -3.30
C GLN A 60 -10.44 5.94 -3.95
N MET A 61 -9.55 6.93 -3.98
CA MET A 61 -8.20 6.77 -4.52
C MET A 61 -7.41 5.68 -3.80
N PHE A 62 -7.52 5.61 -2.47
CA PHE A 62 -6.86 4.57 -1.69
C PHE A 62 -7.55 3.20 -1.87
N ALA A 63 -8.88 3.17 -1.90
CA ALA A 63 -9.63 1.93 -2.17
C ALA A 63 -9.19 1.32 -3.52
N THR A 64 -9.15 2.12 -4.59
CA THR A 64 -8.67 1.69 -5.90
C THR A 64 -7.21 1.20 -5.86
N LEU A 65 -6.33 1.83 -5.07
CA LEU A 65 -4.94 1.38 -4.91
C LEU A 65 -4.86 -0.03 -4.30
N VAL A 66 -5.65 -0.30 -3.25
CA VAL A 66 -5.68 -1.61 -2.59
C VAL A 66 -6.30 -2.65 -3.51
N ASP A 67 -7.40 -2.33 -4.18
CA ASP A 67 -8.07 -3.22 -5.12
C ASP A 67 -7.14 -3.61 -6.28
N ASN A 68 -6.42 -2.66 -6.86
CA ASN A 68 -5.44 -2.93 -7.90
C ASN A 68 -4.31 -3.84 -7.38
N ARG A 69 -3.90 -3.65 -6.12
CA ARG A 69 -2.87 -4.50 -5.50
C ARG A 69 -3.35 -5.94 -5.30
N ILE A 70 -4.61 -6.13 -4.94
CA ILE A 70 -5.21 -7.46 -4.85
C ILE A 70 -5.35 -8.08 -6.25
N MET A 71 -5.81 -7.30 -7.23
CA MET A 71 -5.95 -7.73 -8.63
C MET A 71 -4.65 -8.22 -9.26
N ALA A 72 -3.52 -7.62 -8.86
CA ALA A 72 -2.19 -8.07 -9.27
C ALA A 72 -1.89 -9.54 -8.91
N ASN A 73 -2.54 -10.11 -7.89
CA ASN A 73 -2.39 -11.53 -7.53
C ASN A 73 -2.98 -12.47 -8.60
N TRP A 74 -3.94 -11.99 -9.39
CA TRP A 74 -4.52 -12.72 -10.53
C TRP A 74 -3.93 -12.29 -11.87
N GLY A 75 -2.81 -11.56 -11.87
CA GLY A 75 -2.10 -11.16 -13.09
C GLY A 75 -2.64 -9.89 -13.76
N ASP A 76 -3.59 -9.20 -13.14
CA ASP A 76 -4.14 -7.94 -13.66
C ASP A 76 -3.39 -6.74 -13.05
N TYR A 77 -2.38 -6.25 -13.77
CA TYR A 77 -1.50 -5.19 -13.30
C TYR A 77 -1.87 -3.84 -13.92
N ASP A 78 -2.48 -2.97 -13.13
CA ASP A 78 -2.69 -1.57 -13.53
C ASP A 78 -1.35 -0.83 -13.70
N ALA A 79 -1.19 -0.09 -14.80
CA ALA A 79 0.04 0.61 -15.13
C ALA A 79 0.40 1.69 -14.08
N ASN A 80 -0.59 2.34 -13.46
CA ASN A 80 -0.34 3.35 -12.42
C ASN A 80 0.11 2.70 -11.11
N LEU A 81 -0.44 1.53 -10.78
CA LEU A 81 0.04 0.72 -9.65
C LEU A 81 1.52 0.36 -9.86
N GLN A 82 1.92 -0.07 -11.06
CA GLN A 82 3.33 -0.40 -11.34
C GLN A 82 4.27 0.78 -11.11
N VAL A 83 3.90 1.99 -11.55
CA VAL A 83 4.69 3.21 -11.33
C VAL A 83 4.82 3.53 -9.84
N PHE A 84 3.75 3.38 -9.07
CA PHE A 84 3.74 3.60 -7.64
C PHE A 84 4.64 2.59 -6.91
N GLU A 85 4.51 1.30 -7.22
CA GLU A 85 5.31 0.21 -6.68
C GLU A 85 6.80 0.37 -7.00
N HIS A 86 7.12 0.76 -8.24
CA HIS A 86 8.50 1.04 -8.65
C HIS A 86 9.11 2.16 -7.80
N ARG A 87 8.35 3.22 -7.52
CA ARG A 87 8.80 4.32 -6.64
C ARG A 87 8.99 3.87 -5.20
N ILE A 88 8.10 3.05 -4.64
CA ILE A 88 8.28 2.45 -3.30
C ILE A 88 9.57 1.63 -3.26
N LYS A 89 9.77 0.74 -4.24
CA LYS A 89 10.97 -0.10 -4.34
C LYS A 89 12.25 0.74 -4.46
N ALA A 90 12.24 1.80 -5.27
CA ALA A 90 13.38 2.71 -5.41
C ALA A 90 13.72 3.43 -4.10
N VAL A 91 12.71 3.86 -3.33
CA VAL A 91 12.92 4.48 -2.01
C VAL A 91 13.38 3.47 -0.98
N ARG A 92 12.81 2.25 -0.95
CA ARG A 92 13.27 1.14 -0.08
C ARG A 92 14.75 0.84 -0.34
N ARG A 93 15.17 0.75 -1.61
CA ARG A 93 16.59 0.54 -1.99
C ARG A 93 17.49 1.65 -1.45
N ARG A 94 17.13 2.92 -1.66
CA ARG A 94 17.92 4.06 -1.14
C ARG A 94 18.04 4.08 0.38
N LEU A 95 16.97 3.70 1.10
CA LEU A 95 17.00 3.59 2.55
C LEU A 95 17.83 2.39 3.03
N GLY A 96 17.83 1.28 2.29
CA GLY A 96 18.68 0.11 2.56
C GLY A 96 20.16 0.32 2.19
N GLU A 97 20.44 1.05 1.12
CA GLU A 97 21.80 1.42 0.68
C GLU A 97 22.42 2.48 1.60
N GLY A 98 21.61 3.33 2.25
CA GLY A 98 22.07 4.27 3.28
C GLY A 98 22.40 3.63 4.64
N GLY A 99 22.05 2.35 4.86
CA GLY A 99 22.36 1.61 6.09
C GLY A 99 23.58 0.69 6.00
N LEU A 100 24.06 0.39 4.79
CA LEU A 100 25.17 -0.54 4.55
C LEU A 100 26.46 0.13 4.06
N ALA A 101 26.43 1.42 3.71
CA ALA A 101 27.59 2.13 3.14
C ALA A 101 28.53 2.82 4.18
N THR A 102 28.40 2.54 5.48
CA THR A 102 29.30 3.09 6.53
C THR A 102 29.77 2.07 7.58
N ARG A 103 29.63 0.78 7.32
CA ARG A 103 30.29 -0.26 8.12
C ARG A 103 30.95 -1.29 7.20
N GLY A 104 32.24 -1.10 6.97
CA GLY A 104 33.10 -1.98 6.18
C GLY A 104 34.32 -1.22 5.71
#